data_AF-A0A382G888-F1
#
_entry.id   AF-A0A382G888-F1
#
_cell.length_a   1.000
_cell.length_b   1.000
_cell.length_c   1.000
_cell.angle_alpha   90.00
_cell.angle_beta   90.00
_cell.angle_gamma   90.00
#
_symmetry.space_group_name_H-M   'P 1'
#
loop_
_entity.id
_entity.type
_entity.pdbx_description
1 polymer ?
#
loop_
_entity_poly.entity_id
_entity_poly.type
_entity_poly.pdbx_seq_one_letter_code
_entity_poly.pdbx_strand_id
1 'polypeptide(L)'
;MVMTTMIRILLYTLSFFVLVVSGLFLFVFFSSRPEMMTDPAVLAADGSLINYCELPVLDGRGKQAVDIPKGNTPGCSYDHFPGPILAECTEPMVEGANDLRG
;
A
#
# COMPACT_ATOMS: atom_id res chain seq x y z
N MET A 1 -44.27 -19.32 25.77
CA MET A 1 -43.42 -20.25 25.00
C MET A 1 -42.91 -19.62 23.70
N VAL A 2 -43.76 -18.99 22.88
CA VAL A 2 -43.34 -18.34 21.62
C VAL A 2 -42.43 -17.12 21.83
N MET A 3 -42.77 -16.22 22.76
CA MET A 3 -42.00 -14.99 23.06
C MET A 3 -40.55 -15.28 23.49
N THR A 4 -40.34 -16.26 24.38
CA THR A 4 -39.00 -16.66 24.84
C THR A 4 -38.17 -17.30 23.74
N THR A 5 -38.79 -18.03 22.81
CA THR A 5 -38.12 -18.58 21.62
C THR A 5 -37.70 -17.48 20.64
N MET A 6 -38.56 -16.48 20.39
CA MET A 6 -38.22 -15.35 19.51
C MET A 6 -37.07 -14.49 20.07
N ILE A 7 -37.08 -14.20 21.37
CA ILE A 7 -35.98 -13.46 22.02
C ILE A 7 -34.66 -14.23 21.91
N ARG A 8 -34.68 -15.55 22.12
CA ARG A 8 -33.49 -16.40 21.95
C ARG A 8 -32.94 -16.35 20.53
N ILE A 9 -33.81 -16.46 19.51
CA ILE A 9 -33.40 -16.37 18.11
C ILE A 9 -32.75 -15.01 17.82
N LEU A 10 -33.37 -13.91 18.27
CA LEU A 10 -32.82 -12.57 18.09
C LEU A 10 -31.43 -12.44 18.73
N LEU A 11 -31.28 -12.90 19.97
CA LEU A 11 -29.99 -12.87 20.68
C LEU A 11 -28.92 -13.71 19.96
N TYR A 12 -29.26 -14.90 19.46
CA TYR A 12 -28.32 -15.71 18.68
C TYR A 12 -27.91 -15.05 17.37
N THR A 13 -28.86 -14.46 16.64
CA THR A 13 -28.56 -13.75 15.39
C THR A 13 -27.66 -12.54 15.62
N LEU A 14 -27.93 -11.74 16.67
CA LEU A 14 -27.11 -10.58 17.02
C LEU A 14 -25.71 -11.00 17.47
N SER A 15 -25.61 -12.04 18.31
CA SER A 15 -24.33 -12.60 18.76
C SER A 15 -23.49 -13.11 17.58
N PHE A 16 -24.10 -13.84 16.67
CA PHE A 16 -23.43 -14.31 15.45
C PHE A 16 -22.93 -13.14 14.60
N PHE A 17 -23.75 -12.11 14.40
CA PHE A 17 -23.35 -10.92 13.66
C PHE A 17 -22.14 -10.21 14.30
N VAL A 18 -22.16 -10.02 15.62
CA VAL A 18 -21.02 -9.43 16.36
C VAL A 18 -19.76 -10.27 16.20
N LEU A 19 -19.90 -11.60 16.25
CA LEU A 19 -18.76 -12.52 16.10
C LEU A 19 -18.16 -12.46 14.69
N VAL A 20 -19.00 -12.40 13.65
CA VAL A 20 -18.55 -12.23 12.26
C VAL A 20 -17.85 -10.90 12.06
N VAL A 21 -18.44 -9.79 12.51
CA VAL A 21 -17.83 -8.45 12.37
C VAL A 21 -16.49 -8.38 13.11
N SER A 22 -16.44 -8.91 14.33
CA SER A 22 -15.19 -8.96 15.12
C SER A 22 -14.13 -9.83 14.44
N GLY A 23 -14.54 -10.99 13.90
CA GLY A 23 -13.64 -11.87 13.16
C GLY A 23 -13.07 -11.21 11.90
N LEU A 24 -13.90 -10.51 11.13
CA LEU A 24 -13.46 -9.75 9.95
C LEU A 24 -12.52 -8.61 10.32
N PHE A 25 -12.83 -7.89 11.40
CA PHE A 25 -11.95 -6.85 11.92
C PHE A 25 -10.57 -7.42 12.28
N LEU A 26 -10.53 -8.49 13.07
CA LEU A 26 -9.28 -9.14 13.43
C LEU A 26 -8.51 -9.63 12.20
N PHE A 27 -9.21 -10.22 11.22
CA PHE A 27 -8.60 -10.68 9.98
C PHE A 27 -7.94 -9.53 9.21
N VAL A 28 -8.63 -8.42 8.97
CA VAL A 28 -8.11 -7.29 8.18
C VAL A 28 -6.91 -6.61 8.86
N PHE A 29 -6.91 -6.53 10.18
CA PHE A 29 -5.86 -5.83 10.94
C PHE A 29 -4.65 -6.71 11.27
N PHE A 30 -4.86 -8.02 11.48
CA PHE A 30 -3.81 -8.94 11.91
C PHE A 30 -3.42 -9.98 10.86
N SER A 31 -3.98 -9.93 9.64
CA SER A 31 -3.44 -10.72 8.52
C SER A 31 -2.00 -10.30 8.23
N SER A 32 -1.13 -11.29 8.00
CA SER A 32 0.23 -11.02 7.52
C SER A 32 0.20 -10.17 6.26
N ARG A 33 0.98 -9.09 6.24
CA ARG A 33 1.24 -8.32 5.01
C ARG A 33 2.14 -9.16 4.09
N PRO A 34 2.05 -8.99 2.77
CA PRO A 34 3.06 -9.52 1.86
C PRO A 34 4.45 -9.08 2.29
N GLU A 35 5.46 -9.91 1.98
CA GLU A 35 6.85 -9.52 2.21
C GLU A 35 7.19 -8.22 1.46
N MET A 36 8.24 -7.54 1.93
CA MET A 36 8.71 -6.32 1.31
C MET A 36 9.18 -6.61 -0.12
N MET A 37 8.47 -6.04 -1.10
CA MET A 37 8.78 -6.20 -2.52
C MET A 37 9.55 -5.00 -3.10
N THR A 38 9.73 -3.95 -2.30
CA THR A 38 10.57 -2.79 -2.66
C THR A 38 12.02 -3.25 -2.84
N ASP A 39 12.67 -2.84 -3.93
CA ASP A 39 14.09 -3.10 -4.15
C ASP A 39 14.91 -2.55 -2.96
N PRO A 40 15.75 -3.35 -2.29
CA PRO A 40 16.61 -2.87 -1.22
C PRO A 40 17.48 -1.68 -1.59
N ALA A 41 17.86 -1.53 -2.87
CA ALA A 41 18.64 -0.40 -3.35
C ALA A 41 17.85 0.93 -3.26
N VAL A 42 16.53 0.89 -3.47
CA VAL A 42 15.67 2.07 -3.31
C VAL A 42 15.62 2.51 -1.84
N LEU A 43 15.57 1.55 -0.91
CA LEU A 43 15.53 1.83 0.53
C LEU A 43 16.88 2.25 1.12
N ALA A 44 17.99 1.86 0.48
CA ALA A 44 19.34 2.21 0.90
C ALA A 44 19.85 3.53 0.28
N ALA A 45 19.20 4.01 -0.76
CA ALA A 45 19.53 5.28 -1.42
C ALA A 45 18.97 6.48 -0.64
N ASP A 46 19.62 7.63 -0.79
CA ASP A 46 19.18 8.89 -0.20
C ASP A 46 18.57 9.82 -1.27
N GLY A 47 17.24 9.84 -1.33
CA GLY A 47 16.52 10.70 -2.27
C GLY A 47 16.66 12.19 -1.96
N SER A 48 17.18 12.59 -0.80
CA SER A 48 17.46 14.00 -0.51
C SER A 48 18.64 14.56 -1.31
N LEU A 49 19.49 13.68 -1.86
CA LEU A 49 20.66 14.05 -2.66
C LEU A 49 20.37 14.14 -4.17
N ILE A 50 19.15 13.83 -4.59
CA ILE A 50 18.76 13.78 -6.01
C ILE A 50 18.43 15.18 -6.54
N ASN A 51 18.89 15.47 -7.75
CA ASN A 51 18.56 16.69 -8.47
C ASN A 51 17.24 16.53 -9.24
N TYR A 52 16.12 16.82 -8.59
CA TYR A 52 14.78 16.75 -9.21
C TYR A 52 14.52 17.76 -10.33
N CYS A 53 15.49 18.63 -10.65
CA CYS A 53 15.43 19.48 -11.84
C CYS A 53 15.95 18.77 -13.09
N GLU A 54 16.68 17.66 -12.94
CA GLU A 54 17.24 16.87 -14.03
C GLU A 54 16.31 15.72 -14.40
N LEU A 55 15.21 16.05 -15.06
CA LEU A 55 14.13 15.11 -15.30
C LEU A 55 14.51 13.95 -16.24
N PRO A 56 14.03 12.71 -15.99
CA PRO A 56 14.24 11.58 -16.86
C PRO A 56 13.43 11.70 -18.15
N VAL A 57 13.86 10.95 -19.17
CA VAL A 57 13.13 10.83 -20.43
C VAL A 57 11.95 9.87 -20.27
N LEU A 58 10.75 10.35 -20.59
CA LEU A 58 9.49 9.61 -20.46
C LEU A 58 8.91 9.23 -21.82
N ASP A 59 9.61 8.35 -22.53
CA ASP A 59 9.26 7.93 -23.88
C ASP A 59 8.36 6.68 -23.94
N GLY A 60 8.01 6.12 -22.78
CA GLY A 60 7.19 4.91 -22.64
C GLY A 60 7.86 3.62 -23.12
N ARG A 61 9.18 3.62 -23.38
CA ARG A 61 9.91 2.45 -23.91
C ARG A 61 10.51 1.54 -22.83
N GLY A 62 10.63 2.04 -21.59
CA GLY A 62 11.10 1.32 -20.41
C GLY A 62 9.96 0.68 -19.61
N LYS A 63 10.16 0.53 -18.30
CA LYS A 63 9.13 -0.01 -17.39
C LYS A 63 7.96 0.96 -17.26
N GLN A 64 6.76 0.42 -17.07
CA GLN A 64 5.58 1.17 -16.64
C GLN A 64 5.44 1.06 -15.12
N ALA A 65 4.66 1.95 -14.50
CA ALA A 65 4.46 1.93 -13.05
C ALA A 65 3.81 0.63 -12.56
N VAL A 66 3.07 -0.08 -13.43
CA VAL A 66 2.46 -1.39 -13.12
C VAL A 66 3.47 -2.54 -13.06
N ASP A 67 4.62 -2.40 -13.74
CA ASP A 67 5.68 -3.40 -13.77
C ASP A 67 6.61 -3.32 -12.56
N ILE A 68 6.53 -2.23 -11.80
CA ILE A 68 7.32 -1.99 -10.60
C ILE A 68 6.51 -2.47 -9.38
N PRO A 69 7.08 -3.34 -8.52
CA PRO A 69 6.38 -3.82 -7.33
C PRO A 69 5.87 -2.66 -6.46
N LYS A 70 4.69 -2.84 -5.86
CA LYS A 70 4.13 -1.81 -4.97
C LYS A 70 5.06 -1.60 -3.77
N GLY A 71 5.51 -0.37 -3.62
CA GLY A 71 6.32 0.04 -2.49
C GLY A 71 5.57 -0.07 -1.17
N ASN A 72 6.31 -0.38 -0.11
CA ASN A 72 5.82 -0.46 1.25
C ASN A 72 6.78 0.29 2.17
N THR A 73 6.25 1.04 3.14
CA THR A 73 7.08 1.70 4.17
C THR A 73 7.43 0.68 5.26
N PRO A 74 8.67 0.18 5.33
CA PRO A 74 9.09 -0.76 6.36
C PRO A 74 8.99 -0.08 7.73
N GLY A 75 8.58 -0.82 8.76
CA GLY A 75 8.55 -0.28 10.13
C GLY A 75 7.70 0.98 10.33
N CYS A 76 6.82 1.32 9.38
CA CYS A 76 5.99 2.54 9.37
C CYS A 76 6.76 3.88 9.31
N SER A 77 8.08 3.88 9.09
CA SER A 77 8.89 5.10 8.95
C SER A 77 10.21 4.83 8.24
N TYR A 78 10.86 5.89 7.75
CA TYR A 78 12.23 5.84 7.25
C TYR A 78 13.14 6.73 8.10
N ASP A 79 14.39 6.29 8.29
CA ASP A 79 15.42 7.09 8.98
C ASP A 79 16.02 8.19 8.07
N HIS A 80 15.89 8.03 6.76
CA HIS A 80 16.28 8.96 5.71
C HIS A 80 15.29 8.88 4.54
N PHE A 81 15.31 9.83 3.62
CA PHE A 81 14.39 9.78 2.48
C PHE A 81 14.86 8.71 1.47
N PRO A 82 14.05 7.70 1.14
CA PRO A 82 14.47 6.64 0.22
C PRO A 82 14.63 7.19 -1.20
N GLY A 83 15.29 6.42 -2.07
CA GLY A 83 15.37 6.73 -3.48
C GLY A 83 14.01 6.71 -4.20
N PRO A 84 13.92 7.25 -5.43
CA PRO A 84 12.71 7.23 -6.24
C PRO A 84 12.41 5.82 -6.71
N ILE A 85 11.33 5.22 -6.18
CA ILE A 85 10.91 3.87 -6.56
C ILE A 85 10.55 3.75 -8.06
N LEU A 86 10.21 4.87 -8.71
CA LEU A 86 9.87 4.95 -10.11
C LEU A 86 11.04 5.43 -11.00
N ALA A 87 12.29 5.40 -10.52
CA ALA A 87 13.44 5.88 -11.30
C ALA A 87 13.59 5.20 -12.68
N GLU A 88 13.17 3.94 -12.81
CA GLU A 88 13.19 3.19 -14.08
C GLU A 88 11.89 3.31 -14.89
N CYS A 89 10.90 4.07 -14.39
CA CYS A 89 9.60 4.23 -15.03
C CYS A 89 9.65 5.33 -16.09
N THR A 90 9.45 4.96 -17.36
CA THR A 90 9.43 5.89 -18.50
C THR A 90 8.01 6.28 -18.93
N GLU A 91 7.01 5.93 -18.13
CA GLU A 91 5.62 6.24 -18.42
C GLU A 91 5.40 7.76 -18.51
N PRO A 92 4.74 8.26 -19.57
CA PRO A 92 4.40 9.67 -19.71
C PRO A 92 3.55 10.16 -18.53
N MET A 93 3.78 11.39 -18.10
CA MET A 93 2.98 12.01 -17.05
C MET A 93 1.72 12.66 -17.61
N VAL A 94 0.70 12.71 -16.77
CA VAL A 94 -0.46 13.58 -16.99
C VAL A 94 -0.05 15.04 -16.84
N GLU A 95 -0.75 15.94 -17.52
CA GLU A 95 -0.49 17.37 -17.46
C GLU A 95 -0.58 17.90 -16.02
N GLY A 96 0.42 18.72 -15.63
CA GLY A 96 0.48 19.35 -14.31
C GLY A 96 0.96 18.45 -13.16
N ALA A 97 1.32 17.19 -13.42
CA ALA A 97 1.92 16.33 -12.40
C ALA A 97 3.40 16.67 -12.19
N ASN A 98 3.84 16.66 -10.92
CA ASN A 98 5.25 16.81 -10.57
C ASN A 98 5.98 15.48 -10.75
N ASP A 99 7.09 15.50 -11.47
CA ASP A 99 7.97 14.35 -11.58
C ASP A 99 8.93 14.30 -10.37
N LEU A 100 8.91 13.18 -9.64
CA LEU A 100 9.78 12.93 -8.49
C LEU A 100 10.70 11.73 -8.72
N ARG A 101 10.95 11.38 -9.99
CA ARG A 101 11.82 10.26 -10.35
C ARG A 101 13.32 10.58 -10.29
N GLY A 102 13.66 11.85 -10.11
CA GLY A 102 15.03 12.34 -10.20
C GLY A 102 15.36 12.65 -11.64
#